data_AF-A0A175RPX4-F1
#
_entry.id   AF-A0A175RPX4-F1
#
_cell.length_a   1.000
_cell.length_b   1.000
_cell.length_c   1.000
_cell.angle_alpha   90.00
_cell.angle_beta   90.00
_cell.angle_gamma   90.00
#
_symmetry.space_group_name_H-M   'P 1'
#
loop_
_entity.id
_entity.type
_entity.pdbx_description
1 polymer ?
#
loop_
_entity_poly.entity_id
_entity_poly.type
_entity_poly.pdbx_seq_one_letter_code
_entity_poly.pdbx_strand_id
1 'polypeptide(L)'
;MPAITYDQQQGIQLADVAPLPETGTAKPGNMTLVPRADHQHPRITSAQTGALDNAGMATMMFTRTFTAEPAVSILAVENNTKSPPDFKVMQFLDDQQQPWVAGKLYGGAIIYGTRTRALPGVSAVLTDLLKLSGYVPTEPAAGVRFSIIALQAS
;
A
#
# COMPACT_ATOMS: atom_id res chain seq x y z
N MET A 1 44.16 -34.83 -52.40
CA MET A 1 43.72 -33.94 -51.29
C MET A 1 42.52 -34.61 -50.63
N PRO A 2 42.60 -35.04 -49.37
CA PRO A 2 41.48 -35.72 -48.72
C PRO A 2 40.40 -34.71 -48.30
N ALA A 3 39.13 -35.08 -48.51
CA ALA A 3 37.97 -34.29 -48.15
C ALA A 3 37.79 -34.30 -46.62
N ILE A 4 37.54 -33.12 -46.04
CA ILE A 4 37.16 -32.98 -44.63
C ILE A 4 35.66 -33.30 -44.54
N THR A 5 35.33 -34.42 -43.90
CA THR A 5 33.96 -34.76 -43.50
C THR A 5 33.67 -34.05 -42.18
N TYR A 6 32.74 -33.10 -42.19
CA TYR A 6 32.29 -32.44 -40.97
C TYR A 6 31.35 -33.37 -40.21
N ASP A 7 31.75 -33.77 -39.00
CA ASP A 7 30.90 -34.50 -38.07
C ASP A 7 29.74 -33.59 -37.66
N GLN A 8 28.50 -34.03 -37.92
CA GLN A 8 27.33 -33.20 -37.69
C GLN A 8 27.15 -32.96 -36.19
N GLN A 9 27.07 -31.68 -35.85
CA GLN A 9 26.62 -31.11 -34.57
C GLN A 9 26.02 -32.13 -33.60
N GLN A 10 26.72 -32.41 -32.50
CA GLN A 10 26.08 -32.92 -31.30
C GLN A 10 25.16 -31.83 -30.74
N GLY A 11 23.95 -31.74 -31.28
CA GLY A 11 22.87 -30.99 -30.66
C GLY A 11 22.63 -31.55 -29.25
N ILE A 12 22.45 -30.67 -28.28
CA ILE A 12 22.04 -31.05 -26.92
C ILE A 12 20.78 -31.89 -27.06
N GLN A 13 20.83 -33.16 -26.68
CA GLN A 13 19.63 -33.99 -26.61
C GLN A 13 18.77 -33.48 -25.45
N LEU A 14 17.75 -32.70 -25.79
CA LEU A 14 16.67 -32.37 -24.87
C LEU A 14 15.81 -33.63 -24.72
N ALA A 15 15.54 -34.06 -23.50
CA ALA A 15 14.69 -35.22 -23.25
C ALA A 15 13.30 -35.01 -23.89
N ASP A 16 12.87 -35.93 -24.76
CA ASP A 16 11.54 -35.89 -25.40
C ASP A 16 10.47 -36.66 -24.60
N VAL A 17 10.89 -37.35 -23.53
CA VAL A 17 10.02 -38.09 -22.63
C VAL A 17 9.81 -37.27 -21.35
N ALA A 18 8.56 -36.97 -21.05
CA ALA A 18 8.20 -36.39 -19.75
C ALA A 18 8.61 -37.37 -18.63
N PRO A 19 9.27 -36.88 -17.56
CA PRO A 19 9.65 -37.75 -16.45
C PRO A 19 8.41 -38.42 -15.87
N LEU A 20 8.49 -39.73 -15.65
CA LEU A 20 7.43 -40.47 -14.98
C LEU A 20 7.28 -39.95 -13.54
N PRO A 21 6.05 -39.85 -13.02
CA PRO A 21 5.84 -39.55 -11.61
C PRO A 21 6.61 -40.55 -10.74
N GLU A 22 7.26 -40.05 -9.68
CA GLU A 22 7.99 -40.89 -8.74
C GLU A 22 7.08 -42.00 -8.21
N THR A 23 7.45 -43.27 -8.43
CA THR A 23 6.73 -44.42 -7.91
C THR A 23 6.98 -44.55 -6.41
N GLY A 24 6.14 -43.87 -5.64
CA GLY A 24 6.14 -43.95 -4.20
C GLY A 24 4.88 -43.34 -3.61
N THR A 25 4.49 -43.80 -2.43
CA THR A 25 3.50 -43.08 -1.62
C THR A 25 4.07 -41.69 -1.34
N ALA A 26 3.37 -40.63 -1.78
CA ALA A 26 3.72 -39.28 -1.40
C ALA A 26 3.87 -39.25 0.13
N LYS A 27 5.08 -38.96 0.60
CA LYS A 27 5.29 -38.69 2.03
C LYS A 27 4.91 -37.23 2.21
N PRO A 28 3.70 -36.90 2.73
CA PRO A 28 3.44 -35.53 3.13
C PRO A 28 4.56 -35.14 4.10
N GLY A 29 5.28 -34.06 3.78
CA GLY A 29 6.22 -33.50 4.74
C GLY A 29 5.44 -33.20 6.01
N ASN A 30 5.87 -33.76 7.15
CA ASN A 30 5.32 -33.37 8.43
C ASN A 30 5.78 -31.94 8.72
N MET A 31 5.04 -30.96 8.22
CA MET A 31 5.20 -29.58 8.66
C MET A 31 4.63 -29.48 10.07
N THR A 32 5.49 -29.18 11.02
CA THR A 32 5.09 -28.77 12.36
C THR A 32 4.24 -27.50 12.26
N LEU A 33 2.91 -27.64 12.37
CA LEU A 33 1.96 -26.52 12.40
C LEU A 33 1.92 -25.81 13.77
N VAL A 34 2.94 -25.99 14.60
CA VAL A 34 3.02 -25.34 15.91
C VAL A 34 3.25 -23.84 15.66
N PRO A 35 2.42 -22.94 16.21
CA PRO A 35 2.68 -21.52 16.18
C PRO A 35 4.07 -21.29 16.74
N ARG A 36 5.01 -20.88 15.88
CA ARG A 36 6.35 -20.56 16.34
C ARG A 36 6.29 -19.19 17.01
N ALA A 37 6.85 -19.06 18.21
CA ALA A 37 6.92 -17.78 18.93
C ALA A 37 7.69 -16.70 18.15
N ASP A 38 8.49 -17.10 17.15
CA ASP A 38 9.23 -16.23 16.24
C ASP A 38 8.41 -15.71 15.05
N HIS A 39 7.16 -16.19 14.86
CA HIS A 39 6.28 -15.75 13.79
C HIS A 39 4.97 -15.21 14.36
N GLN A 40 4.96 -13.90 14.62
CA GLN A 40 3.74 -13.18 14.98
C GLN A 40 3.13 -12.52 13.74
N HIS A 41 1.82 -12.76 13.54
CA HIS A 41 1.06 -12.03 12.53
C HIS A 41 0.81 -10.60 13.01
N PRO A 42 1.02 -9.58 12.15
CA PRO A 42 0.53 -8.24 12.43
C PRO A 42 -0.97 -8.30 12.68
N ARG A 43 -1.40 -8.01 13.92
CA ARG A 43 -2.83 -7.92 14.23
C ARG A 43 -3.35 -6.60 13.72
N ILE A 44 -4.60 -6.59 13.25
CA ILE A 44 -5.28 -5.32 12.99
C ILE A 44 -5.42 -4.58 14.31
N THR A 45 -4.67 -3.49 14.37
CA THR A 45 -4.55 -2.52 15.45
C THR A 45 -5.84 -1.83 15.85
N SER A 46 -6.28 -1.02 14.92
CA SER A 46 -7.42 -0.14 15.05
C SER A 46 -7.95 0.09 13.65
N ALA A 47 -9.27 0.12 13.49
CA ALA A 47 -9.92 0.47 12.25
C ALA A 47 -10.99 1.51 12.54
N GLN A 48 -11.03 2.56 11.73
CA GLN A 48 -12.03 3.63 11.80
C GLN A 48 -12.41 4.08 10.40
N THR A 49 -13.54 4.75 10.28
CA THR A 49 -13.94 5.43 9.05
C THR A 49 -14.16 6.90 9.33
N GLY A 50 -13.78 7.75 8.39
CA GLY A 50 -13.90 9.21 8.51
C GLY A 50 -14.26 9.84 7.18
N ALA A 51 -14.40 11.16 7.19
CA ALA A 51 -14.54 11.98 6.00
C ALA A 51 -13.62 13.19 6.08
N LEU A 52 -13.07 13.61 4.95
CA LEU A 52 -12.26 14.82 4.84
C LEU A 52 -13.16 16.06 4.86
N ASP A 53 -12.72 17.10 5.57
CA ASP A 53 -13.36 18.41 5.60
C ASP A 53 -13.10 19.23 4.32
N ASN A 54 -13.55 20.48 4.30
CA ASN A 54 -13.38 21.38 3.14
C ASN A 54 -11.91 21.71 2.84
N ALA A 55 -11.02 21.59 3.83
CA ALA A 55 -9.59 21.76 3.67
C ALA A 55 -8.90 20.45 3.29
N GLY A 56 -9.64 19.35 3.09
CA GLY A 56 -9.09 18.03 2.79
C GLY A 56 -8.48 17.35 4.01
N MET A 57 -8.81 17.81 5.23
CA MET A 57 -8.22 17.33 6.48
C MET A 57 -9.22 16.46 7.25
N ALA A 58 -8.71 15.53 8.05
CA ALA A 58 -9.51 14.81 9.05
C ALA A 58 -8.66 14.48 10.27
N THR A 59 -9.23 14.67 11.46
CA THR A 59 -8.64 14.16 12.70
C THR A 59 -9.27 12.83 13.05
N MET A 60 -8.44 11.78 13.11
CA MET A 60 -8.87 10.41 13.36
C MET A 60 -8.35 9.93 14.70
N MET A 61 -9.25 9.42 15.54
CA MET A 61 -8.90 8.81 16.82
C MET A 61 -8.87 7.31 16.68
N PHE A 62 -7.78 6.69 17.10
CA PHE A 62 -7.65 5.25 17.13
C PHE A 62 -8.42 4.68 18.32
N THR A 63 -8.96 3.48 18.14
CA THR A 63 -9.67 2.71 19.18
C THR A 63 -8.75 2.19 20.28
N ARG A 64 -7.43 2.37 20.14
CA ARG A 64 -6.42 2.06 21.13
C ARG A 64 -5.23 3.01 20.96
N THR A 65 -4.38 3.06 21.97
CA THR A 65 -3.12 3.79 21.95
C THR A 65 -1.94 2.90 21.54
N PHE A 66 -0.91 3.51 20.95
CA PHE A 66 0.31 2.83 20.50
C PHE A 66 1.55 3.40 21.20
N THR A 67 2.51 2.56 21.59
CA THR A 67 3.77 2.99 22.22
C THR A 67 4.80 3.52 21.22
N ALA A 68 4.59 3.31 19.93
CA ALA A 68 5.37 3.82 18.82
C ALA A 68 4.41 4.26 17.69
N GLU A 69 4.89 5.05 16.74
CA GLU A 69 4.07 5.43 15.59
C GLU A 69 3.57 4.18 14.85
N PRO A 70 2.26 3.97 14.74
CA PRO A 70 1.73 2.79 14.07
C PRO A 70 1.91 2.92 12.55
N ALA A 71 2.06 1.79 11.86
CA ALA A 71 1.91 1.77 10.42
C ALA A 71 0.44 2.01 10.08
N VAL A 72 0.16 2.92 9.13
CA VAL A 72 -1.21 3.29 8.77
C VAL A 72 -1.49 2.96 7.31
N SER A 73 -2.62 2.32 7.05
CA SER A 73 -3.20 2.16 5.72
C SER A 73 -4.50 2.95 5.64
N ILE A 74 -4.64 3.76 4.59
CA ILE A 74 -5.80 4.63 4.35
C ILE A 74 -6.39 4.28 3.00
N LEU A 75 -7.69 4.01 2.97
CA LEU A 75 -8.42 3.52 1.81
C LEU A 75 -9.61 4.42 1.56
N ALA A 76 -9.70 5.00 0.36
CA ALA A 76 -10.88 5.73 -0.05
C ALA A 76 -12.11 4.80 -0.07
N VAL A 77 -13.24 5.30 0.42
CA VAL A 77 -14.55 4.67 0.33
C VAL A 77 -15.38 5.51 -0.62
N GLU A 78 -15.06 5.39 -1.91
CA GLU A 78 -15.75 6.10 -2.99
C GLU A 78 -15.99 5.15 -4.16
N ASN A 79 -17.12 5.30 -4.84
CA ASN A 79 -17.41 4.57 -6.06
C ASN A 79 -17.03 5.42 -7.27
N ASN A 80 -16.26 4.84 -8.20
CA ASN A 80 -16.16 5.29 -9.59
C ASN A 80 -15.61 6.72 -9.81
N THR A 81 -14.65 7.15 -9.00
CA THR A 81 -13.97 8.45 -9.19
C THR A 81 -12.85 8.35 -10.24
N LYS A 82 -12.94 9.16 -11.30
CA LYS A 82 -11.90 9.28 -12.34
C LYS A 82 -10.57 9.85 -11.83
N SER A 83 -10.57 10.44 -10.64
CA SER A 83 -9.39 10.91 -9.93
C SER A 83 -9.47 10.45 -8.47
N PRO A 84 -8.88 9.30 -8.13
CA PRO A 84 -8.87 8.83 -6.75
C PRO A 84 -8.08 9.81 -5.86
N PRO A 85 -8.45 9.94 -4.57
CA PRO A 85 -7.68 10.73 -3.63
C PRO A 85 -6.38 10.02 -3.24
N ASP A 86 -5.30 10.79 -3.10
CA ASP A 86 -4.09 10.41 -2.40
C ASP A 86 -4.17 10.89 -0.94
N PHE A 87 -3.71 10.07 0.00
CA PHE A 87 -3.79 10.35 1.43
C PHE A 87 -2.42 10.40 2.07
N LYS A 88 -2.25 11.30 3.03
CA LYS A 88 -1.04 11.45 3.83
C LYS A 88 -1.40 11.58 5.30
N VAL A 89 -0.66 10.88 6.14
CA VAL A 89 -0.64 11.17 7.57
C VAL A 89 0.23 12.41 7.75
N MET A 90 -0.37 13.50 8.21
CA MET A 90 0.35 14.75 8.46
C MET A 90 1.05 14.72 9.81
N GLN A 91 0.40 14.12 10.79
CA GLN A 91 0.85 14.11 12.18
C GLN A 91 0.17 12.99 12.95
N PHE A 92 0.91 12.31 13.82
CA PHE A 92 0.34 11.45 14.85
C PHE A 92 0.07 12.25 16.12
N LEU A 93 -1.04 11.93 16.78
CA LEU A 93 -1.48 12.59 18.00
C LEU A 93 -0.96 11.83 19.22
N ASP A 94 -0.03 12.44 19.95
CA ASP A 94 0.57 11.94 21.18
C ASP A 94 -0.07 12.54 22.45
N ASP A 95 0.48 12.21 23.63
CA ASP A 95 0.02 12.69 24.94
C ASP A 95 0.08 14.21 25.11
N GLN A 96 1.03 14.88 24.44
CA GLN A 96 1.11 16.34 24.46
C GLN A 96 -0.07 16.99 23.73
N GLN A 97 -0.60 16.31 22.72
CA GLN A 97 -1.71 16.79 21.89
C GLN A 97 -3.07 16.22 22.36
N GLN A 98 -3.03 15.17 23.18
CA GLN A 98 -4.18 14.48 23.77
C GLN A 98 -3.93 14.28 25.28
N PRO A 99 -4.26 15.27 26.14
CA PRO A 99 -3.91 15.22 27.57
C PRO A 99 -4.57 14.08 28.35
N TRP A 100 -5.56 13.40 27.76
CA TRP A 100 -6.27 12.24 28.31
C TRP A 100 -5.53 10.91 28.07
N VAL A 101 -4.49 10.92 27.24
CA VAL A 101 -3.66 9.77 26.91
C VAL A 101 -2.34 9.91 27.68
N ALA A 102 -2.12 9.05 28.68
CA ALA A 102 -0.98 9.18 29.58
C ALA A 102 0.28 8.47 29.05
N GLY A 103 1.41 9.18 28.99
CA GLY A 103 2.67 8.70 28.43
C GLY A 103 2.67 8.81 26.91
N LYS A 104 3.85 8.90 26.27
CA LYS A 104 4.07 9.09 24.82
C LYS A 104 3.41 8.02 23.95
N LEU A 105 2.09 8.07 23.91
CA LEU A 105 1.21 7.07 23.37
C LEU A 105 0.44 7.73 22.23
N TYR A 106 0.54 7.15 21.05
CA TYR A 106 -0.14 7.66 19.87
C TYR A 106 -1.60 7.19 19.90
N GLY A 107 -2.52 8.14 20.09
CA GLY A 107 -3.96 7.89 20.18
C GLY A 107 -4.72 8.21 18.89
N GLY A 108 -4.08 8.83 17.91
CA GLY A 108 -4.72 9.18 16.64
C GLY A 108 -3.78 9.79 15.62
N ALA A 109 -4.35 10.34 14.56
CA ALA A 109 -3.62 10.98 13.48
C ALA A 109 -4.43 12.07 12.78
N ILE A 110 -3.74 13.08 12.26
CA ILE A 110 -4.28 14.06 11.33
C ILE A 110 -3.98 13.57 9.92
N ILE A 111 -5.02 13.43 9.10
CA ILE A 111 -4.97 12.95 7.73
C ILE A 111 -5.23 14.11 6.79
N TYR A 112 -4.43 14.22 5.73
CA TYR A 112 -4.68 15.11 4.61
C TYR A 112 -4.91 14.28 3.34
N GLY A 113 -5.96 14.61 2.58
CA GLY A 113 -6.23 14.01 1.30
C GLY A 113 -6.29 15.04 0.18
N THR A 114 -5.67 14.69 -0.94
CA THR A 114 -5.68 15.50 -2.16
C THR A 114 -6.14 14.67 -3.34
N ARG A 115 -6.70 15.32 -4.36
CA ARG A 115 -7.01 14.67 -5.63
C ARG A 115 -6.45 15.49 -6.78
N THR A 116 -6.20 14.84 -7.90
CA THR A 116 -5.82 15.52 -9.13
C THR A 116 -6.95 16.41 -9.59
N ARG A 117 -6.64 17.68 -9.87
CA ARG A 117 -7.58 18.63 -10.45
C ARG A 117 -7.69 18.34 -11.96
N ALA A 118 -8.91 18.34 -12.47
CA ALA A 118 -9.13 18.24 -13.92
C ALA A 118 -8.48 19.44 -14.62
N LEU A 119 -7.71 19.18 -15.67
CA LEU A 119 -7.18 20.24 -16.50
C LEU A 119 -8.36 21.03 -17.11
N PRO A 120 -8.32 22.37 -17.09
CA PRO A 120 -9.16 23.16 -17.97
C PRO A 120 -8.96 22.64 -19.40
N GLY A 121 -10.02 22.52 -20.21
CA GLY A 121 -9.93 21.93 -21.55
C GLY A 121 -9.03 22.75 -22.49
N VAL A 122 -7.72 22.53 -22.46
CA VAL A 122 -6.74 23.31 -23.24
C VAL A 122 -5.75 22.43 -24.00
N SER A 123 -5.52 22.84 -25.25
CA SER A 123 -4.55 22.28 -26.21
C SER A 123 -3.12 22.29 -25.65
N ALA A 124 -2.29 21.32 -26.08
CA ALA A 124 -0.95 21.01 -25.58
C ALA A 124 0.05 22.18 -25.52
N VAL A 125 -0.23 23.31 -26.19
CA VAL A 125 0.59 24.54 -26.14
C VAL A 125 0.41 25.32 -24.83
N LEU A 126 -0.68 25.08 -24.09
CA LEU A 126 -1.05 25.87 -22.89
C LEU A 126 -0.58 25.25 -21.57
N THR A 127 0.05 24.07 -21.59
CA THR A 127 0.48 23.38 -20.37
C THR A 127 1.59 24.15 -19.63
N ASP A 128 2.47 24.83 -20.36
CA ASP A 128 3.50 25.69 -19.75
C ASP A 128 2.96 27.07 -19.34
N LEU A 129 1.91 27.57 -20.01
CA LEU A 129 1.21 28.79 -19.59
C LEU A 129 0.44 28.59 -18.27
N LEU A 130 -0.11 27.39 -18.05
CA LEU A 130 -0.80 27.03 -16.80
C LEU A 130 0.14 27.06 -15.59
N LYS A 131 1.41 26.67 -15.75
CA LYS A 131 2.40 26.80 -14.67
C LYS A 131 2.67 28.26 -14.31
N LEU A 132 2.68 29.15 -15.32
CA LEU A 132 2.87 30.59 -15.14
C LEU A 132 1.63 31.27 -14.53
N SER A 133 0.43 30.73 -14.75
CA SER A 133 -0.84 31.28 -14.24
C SER A 133 -1.17 30.87 -12.80
N GLY A 134 -0.27 30.16 -12.10
CA GLY A 134 -0.51 29.68 -10.74
C GLY A 134 -1.47 28.49 -10.65
N TYR A 135 -1.60 27.70 -11.71
CA TYR A 135 -2.40 26.46 -11.67
C TYR A 135 -1.78 25.46 -10.69
N VAL A 136 -2.56 25.01 -9.70
CA VAL A 136 -2.19 23.91 -8.81
C VAL A 136 -2.84 22.62 -9.33
N PRO A 137 -2.06 21.59 -9.69
CA PRO A 137 -2.57 20.37 -10.31
C PRO A 137 -3.34 19.47 -9.35
N THR A 138 -3.37 19.82 -8.06
CA THR A 138 -4.07 19.10 -7.02
C THR A 138 -5.01 20.03 -6.27
N GLU A 139 -6.03 19.45 -5.66
CA GLU A 139 -6.95 20.14 -4.78
C GLU A 139 -7.29 19.29 -3.56
N PRO A 140 -7.73 19.92 -2.44
CA PRO A 140 -8.21 19.19 -1.29
C PRO A 140 -9.32 18.23 -1.70
N ALA A 141 -9.23 16.99 -1.25
CA ALA A 141 -10.22 15.98 -1.57
C ALA A 141 -11.42 16.05 -0.60
N ALA A 142 -12.03 17.23 -0.54
CA ALA A 142 -13.12 17.50 0.40
C ALA A 142 -14.28 16.52 0.25
N GLY A 143 -14.84 16.08 1.37
CA GLY A 143 -15.97 15.15 1.42
C GLY A 143 -15.65 13.69 1.11
N VAL A 144 -14.39 13.35 0.75
CA VAL A 144 -13.97 11.96 0.60
C VAL A 144 -14.21 11.21 1.89
N ARG A 145 -14.91 10.08 1.80
CA ARG A 145 -14.97 9.11 2.90
C ARG A 145 -13.79 8.15 2.78
N PHE A 146 -13.24 7.75 3.91
CA PHE A 146 -12.12 6.81 3.94
C PHE A 146 -12.21 5.87 5.14
N SER A 147 -11.52 4.73 5.02
CA SER A 147 -11.21 3.82 6.10
C SER A 147 -9.74 3.97 6.46
N ILE A 148 -9.43 4.00 7.74
CA ILE A 148 -8.07 4.04 8.26
C ILE A 148 -7.83 2.81 9.13
N ILE A 149 -6.71 2.15 8.89
CA ILE A 149 -6.26 0.99 9.65
C ILE A 149 -4.88 1.32 10.21
N ALA A 150 -4.76 1.37 11.53
CA ALA A 150 -3.47 1.45 12.22
C ALA A 150 -3.00 0.04 12.58
N LEU A 151 -1.70 -0.22 12.49
CA LEU A 151 -1.05 -1.51 12.71
C LEU A 151 0.21 -1.34 13.56
N GLN A 152 0.40 -2.23 14.52
CA GLN A 152 1.61 -2.32 15.32
C GLN A 152 2.27 -3.68 15.04
N ALA A 153 3.54 -3.64 14.66
CA ALA A 153 4.36 -4.85 14.58
C ALA A 153 4.51 -5.46 15.99
N SER A 154 4.45 -6.79 16.05
CA SER A 154 4.45 -7.54 17.31
C SER A 154 5.86 -7.79 17.83
#